data_AF-A0A158KHV1-F1
#
_entry.id   AF-A0A158KHV1-F1
#
_cell.length_a   1.000
_cell.length_b   1.000
_cell.length_c   1.000
_cell.angle_alpha   90.00
_cell.angle_beta   90.00
_cell.angle_gamma   90.00
#
_symmetry.space_group_name_H-M   'P 1'
#
loop_
_entity.id
_entity.type
_entity.pdbx_description
1 polymer ?
#
loop_
_entity_poly.entity_id
_entity_poly.type
_entity_poly.pdbx_seq_one_letter_code
_entity_poly.pdbx_strand_id
1 'polypeptide(L)'
;MDEHENKGEHEARYRHYEAMGEASIRAEVEASSPADAEMLAKRAWLYQKEEGRQDEQRRAMFASVTAANDAATEARDSSEAARRSAFWTMIAAIAATTGVLVNAAIALGWLDWLKRGTH
;
A
#
# COMPACT_ATOMS: atom_id res chain seq x y z
N MET A 1 -21.64 -45.89 -2.83
CA MET A 1 -20.24 -45.71 -2.36
C MET A 1 -19.73 -44.47 -3.13
N ASP A 2 -18.53 -43.95 -2.87
CA ASP A 2 -17.71 -43.30 -3.92
C ASP A 2 -17.61 -41.76 -4.09
N GLU A 3 -18.36 -40.87 -3.44
CA GLU A 3 -18.06 -39.41 -3.58
C GLU A 3 -16.75 -39.01 -2.90
N HIS A 4 -16.45 -39.64 -1.76
CA HIS A 4 -15.19 -39.46 -1.04
C HIS A 4 -14.02 -40.21 -1.69
N GLU A 5 -14.29 -41.34 -2.34
CA GLU A 5 -13.28 -42.13 -3.06
C GLU A 5 -12.79 -41.38 -4.30
N ASN A 6 -13.74 -40.81 -5.06
CA ASN A 6 -13.44 -40.03 -6.25
C ASN A 6 -12.61 -38.76 -5.91
N LYS A 7 -12.92 -38.07 -4.81
CA LYS A 7 -12.11 -36.93 -4.33
C LYS A 7 -10.67 -37.32 -3.99
N GLY A 8 -10.48 -38.44 -3.31
CA GLY A 8 -9.14 -38.92 -2.95
C GLY A 8 -8.29 -39.29 -4.17
N GLU A 9 -8.91 -39.91 -5.19
CA GLU A 9 -8.24 -40.24 -6.45
C GLU A 9 -7.84 -38.99 -7.24
N HIS A 10 -8.70 -37.96 -7.27
CA HIS A 10 -8.39 -36.69 -7.90
C HIS A 10 -7.21 -35.98 -7.21
N GLU A 11 -7.20 -35.93 -5.88
CA GLU A 11 -6.11 -35.34 -5.11
C GLU A 11 -4.79 -36.07 -5.33
N ALA A 12 -4.80 -37.41 -5.31
CA ALA A 12 -3.60 -38.21 -5.56
C ALA A 12 -3.03 -37.95 -6.97
N ARG A 13 -3.92 -37.81 -7.96
CA ARG A 13 -3.56 -37.50 -9.35
C ARG A 13 -2.96 -36.11 -9.50
N TYR A 14 -3.53 -35.11 -8.84
CA TYR A 14 -3.00 -33.74 -8.86
C TYR A 14 -1.65 -33.63 -8.15
N ARG A 15 -1.45 -34.34 -7.03
CA ARG A 15 -0.12 -34.44 -6.39
C ARG A 15 0.92 -35.06 -7.32
N HIS A 16 0.51 -36.03 -8.15
CA HIS A 16 1.39 -36.60 -9.16
C HIS A 16 1.79 -35.57 -10.22
N TYR A 17 0.84 -34.78 -10.72
CA TYR A 17 1.12 -33.70 -11.67
C TYR A 17 2.02 -32.60 -11.06
N GLU A 18 1.84 -32.28 -9.78
CA GLU A 18 2.73 -31.38 -9.06
C GLU A 18 4.18 -31.88 -9.00
N ALA A 19 4.36 -33.19 -8.77
CA ALA A 19 5.69 -33.80 -8.75
C ALA A 19 6.38 -33.81 -10.13
N MET A 20 5.61 -33.97 -11.21
CA MET A 20 6.12 -33.92 -12.59
C MET A 20 6.48 -32.50 -13.05
N GLY A 21 5.85 -31.49 -12.47
CA GLY A 21 6.07 -30.09 -12.78
C GLY A 21 5.20 -29.57 -13.93
N GLU A 22 4.77 -28.32 -13.81
CA GLU A 22 3.82 -27.68 -14.72
C GLU A 22 4.31 -27.64 -16.18
N ALA A 23 5.60 -27.37 -16.40
CA ALA A 23 6.18 -27.29 -17.74
C ALA A 23 6.10 -28.63 -18.48
N SER A 24 6.34 -29.73 -17.77
CA SER A 24 6.26 -31.09 -18.30
C SER A 24 4.82 -31.44 -18.68
N ILE A 25 3.86 -31.16 -17.78
CA ILE A 25 2.43 -31.39 -18.04
C ILE A 25 1.93 -30.55 -19.22
N ARG A 26 2.39 -29.30 -19.35
CA ARG A 26 2.01 -28.43 -20.48
C ARG A 26 2.54 -28.99 -21.80
N ALA A 27 3.78 -29.47 -21.84
CA ALA A 27 4.37 -30.09 -23.03
C ALA A 27 3.61 -31.38 -23.42
N GLU A 28 3.22 -32.20 -22.45
CA GLU A 28 2.39 -33.39 -22.69
C GLU A 28 1.00 -33.03 -23.24
N VAL A 29 0.39 -31.96 -22.72
CA VAL A 29 -0.89 -31.40 -23.18
C VAL A 29 -0.85 -30.87 -24.60
N GLU A 30 0.28 -30.31 -25.00
CA GLU A 30 0.50 -29.78 -26.34
C GLU A 30 0.81 -30.90 -27.36
N ALA A 31 1.54 -31.94 -26.93
CA ALA A 31 1.96 -33.04 -27.81
C ALA A 31 0.90 -34.12 -28.06
N SER A 32 -0.11 -34.22 -27.19
CA SER A 32 -1.06 -35.34 -27.18
C SER A 32 -2.45 -34.99 -27.73
N SER A 33 -3.20 -36.02 -28.14
CA SER A 33 -4.55 -35.88 -28.69
C SER A 33 -5.56 -35.38 -27.63
N PRO A 34 -6.48 -34.46 -27.96
CA PRO A 34 -7.41 -33.87 -27.00
C PRO A 34 -8.53 -34.80 -26.50
N ALA A 35 -8.65 -36.03 -27.02
CA ALA A 35 -9.75 -36.94 -26.73
C ALA A 35 -9.55 -37.82 -25.47
N ASP A 36 -8.38 -37.78 -24.85
CA ASP A 36 -8.04 -38.65 -23.72
C ASP A 36 -8.51 -38.04 -22.38
N ALA A 37 -9.16 -38.86 -21.54
CA ALA A 37 -9.67 -38.43 -20.23
C ALA A 37 -8.55 -37.93 -19.28
N GLU A 38 -7.35 -38.50 -19.39
CA GLU A 38 -6.17 -38.04 -18.65
C GLU A 38 -5.74 -36.64 -19.10
N MET A 39 -5.83 -36.35 -20.40
CA MET A 39 -5.47 -35.05 -20.96
C MET A 39 -6.46 -33.97 -20.56
N LEU A 40 -7.74 -34.30 -20.45
CA LEU A 40 -8.76 -33.42 -19.87
C LEU A 40 -8.45 -33.11 -18.40
N ALA A 41 -8.03 -34.11 -17.62
CA ALA A 41 -7.64 -33.90 -16.21
C ALA A 41 -6.39 -33.02 -16.06
N LYS A 42 -5.37 -33.22 -16.92
CA LYS A 42 -4.16 -32.36 -16.96
C LYS A 42 -4.51 -30.91 -17.31
N ARG A 43 -5.41 -30.70 -18.28
CA ARG A 43 -5.90 -29.36 -18.64
C ARG A 43 -6.66 -28.71 -17.49
N ALA A 44 -7.58 -29.42 -16.86
CA ALA A 44 -8.34 -28.90 -15.72
C ALA A 44 -7.42 -28.46 -14.57
N TRP A 45 -6.38 -29.25 -14.28
CA TRP A 45 -5.37 -28.89 -13.29
C TRP A 45 -4.59 -27.62 -13.68
N LEU A 46 -4.18 -27.48 -14.94
CA LEU A 46 -3.51 -26.27 -15.44
C LEU A 46 -4.41 -25.03 -15.33
N TYR A 47 -5.70 -25.15 -15.66
CA TYR A 47 -6.66 -24.06 -15.51
C TYR A 47 -6.81 -23.64 -14.04
N GLN A 48 -6.95 -24.61 -13.13
CA GLN A 48 -7.06 -24.34 -11.70
C GLN A 48 -5.83 -23.61 -11.14
N LYS A 49 -4.62 -23.98 -11.60
CA LYS A 49 -3.37 -23.29 -11.26
C LYS A 49 -3.33 -21.85 -11.73
N GLU A 50 -3.79 -21.59 -12.96
CA GLU A 50 -3.82 -20.25 -13.52
C GLU A 50 -4.86 -19.36 -12.81
N GLU A 51 -6.03 -19.89 -12.48
CA GLU A 51 -7.04 -19.20 -11.67
C GLU A 51 -6.49 -18.81 -10.30
N GLY A 52 -5.82 -19.73 -9.60
CA GLY A 52 -5.19 -19.44 -8.31
C GLY A 52 -4.13 -18.33 -8.39
N ARG A 53 -3.33 -18.30 -9.47
CA ARG A 53 -2.36 -17.21 -9.72
C ARG A 53 -3.04 -15.86 -9.97
N GLN A 54 -4.13 -15.85 -10.72
CA GLN A 54 -4.89 -14.62 -10.99
C GLN A 54 -5.54 -14.08 -9.72
N ASP A 55 -6.05 -14.94 -8.85
CA ASP A 55 -6.63 -14.53 -7.56
C ASP A 55 -5.58 -13.95 -6.62
N GLU A 56 -4.38 -14.54 -6.56
CA GLU A 56 -3.28 -14.00 -5.77
C GLU A 56 -2.81 -12.63 -6.28
N GLN A 57 -2.73 -12.45 -7.61
CA GLN A 57 -2.43 -11.15 -8.22
C GLN A 57 -3.51 -10.11 -7.95
N ARG A 58 -4.79 -10.49 -8.06
CA ARG A 58 -5.92 -9.60 -7.71
C ARG A 58 -5.83 -9.20 -6.24
N ARG A 59 -5.56 -10.14 -5.34
CA ARG A 59 -5.43 -9.87 -3.91
C ARG A 59 -4.27 -8.91 -3.61
N ALA A 60 -3.13 -9.09 -4.28
CA ALA A 60 -1.99 -8.16 -4.17
C ALA A 60 -2.33 -6.77 -4.71
N MET A 61 -3.07 -6.68 -5.80
CA MET A 61 -3.54 -5.41 -6.38
C MET A 61 -4.54 -4.71 -5.46
N PHE A 62 -5.47 -5.44 -4.83
CA PHE A 62 -6.36 -4.84 -3.84
C PHE A 62 -5.61 -4.36 -2.59
N ALA A 63 -4.62 -5.13 -2.12
CA ALA A 63 -3.76 -4.70 -1.01
C ALA A 63 -2.99 -3.42 -1.34
N SER A 64 -2.47 -3.28 -2.57
CA SER A 64 -1.77 -2.06 -3.00
C SER A 64 -2.72 -0.86 -3.13
N VAL A 65 -3.96 -1.07 -3.56
CA VAL A 65 -4.99 -0.02 -3.62
C VAL A 65 -5.40 0.43 -2.22
N THR A 66 -5.61 -0.50 -1.28
CA THR A 66 -5.89 -0.16 0.12
C THR A 66 -4.72 0.62 0.73
N ALA A 67 -3.48 0.15 0.53
CA ALA A 67 -2.29 0.86 1.00
C ALA A 67 -2.15 2.26 0.36
N ALA A 68 -2.50 2.43 -0.92
CA ALA A 68 -2.50 3.72 -1.59
C ALA A 68 -3.57 4.67 -1.03
N ASN A 69 -4.74 4.14 -0.65
CA ASN A 69 -5.80 4.92 -0.02
C ASN A 69 -5.44 5.35 1.41
N ASP A 70 -4.83 4.45 2.19
CA ASP A 70 -4.32 4.77 3.52
C ASP A 70 -3.23 5.85 3.44
N ALA A 71 -2.29 5.74 2.49
CA ALA A 71 -1.29 6.77 2.26
C ALA A 71 -1.88 8.12 1.81
N ALA A 72 -2.95 8.10 1.01
CA ALA A 72 -3.65 9.32 0.59
C ALA A 72 -4.40 9.99 1.76
N THR A 73 -4.95 9.19 2.68
CA THR A 73 -5.60 9.67 3.90
C THR A 73 -4.56 10.24 4.87
N GLU A 74 -3.45 9.55 5.06
CA GLU A 74 -2.34 10.01 5.90
C GLU A 74 -1.67 11.29 5.36
N ALA A 75 -1.57 11.44 4.04
CA ALA A 75 -1.12 12.69 3.42
C ALA A 75 -2.09 13.87 3.66
N ARG A 76 -3.41 13.61 3.67
CA ARG A 76 -4.40 14.64 4.02
C ARG A 76 -4.29 15.05 5.49
N ASP A 77 -4.24 14.09 6.40
CA ASP A 77 -4.12 14.34 7.83
C ASP A 77 -2.81 15.05 8.19
N SER A 78 -1.70 14.65 7.54
CA SER A 78 -0.40 15.30 7.69
C SER A 78 -0.41 16.74 7.17
N SER A 79 -1.11 17.02 6.07
CA SER A 79 -1.24 18.38 5.53
C SER A 79 -2.04 19.31 6.46
N GLU A 80 -3.04 18.79 7.18
CA GLU A 80 -3.82 19.56 8.15
C GLU A 80 -3.03 19.77 9.47
N ALA A 81 -2.29 18.76 9.91
CA ALA A 81 -1.39 18.85 11.06
C ALA A 81 -0.27 19.88 10.83
N ALA A 82 0.32 19.90 9.63
CA ALA A 82 1.36 20.86 9.26
C ALA A 82 0.90 22.32 9.31
N ARG A 83 -0.39 22.59 9.03
CA ARG A 83 -0.95 23.96 9.10
C ARG A 83 -1.06 24.44 10.55
N ARG A 84 -1.45 23.57 11.48
CA ARG A 84 -1.56 23.91 12.91
C ARG A 84 -0.19 24.14 13.56
N SER A 85 0.82 23.33 13.23
CA SER A 85 2.17 23.54 13.77
C SER A 85 2.82 24.81 13.20
N ALA A 86 2.70 25.04 11.89
CA ALA A 86 3.21 26.25 11.25
C ALA A 86 2.59 27.54 11.81
N PHE A 87 1.29 27.50 12.17
CA PHE A 87 0.60 28.63 12.80
C PHE A 87 1.20 28.96 14.17
N TRP A 88 1.42 27.97 15.03
CA TRP A 88 2.04 28.18 16.35
C TRP A 88 3.50 28.64 16.24
N THR A 89 4.26 28.12 15.27
CA THR A 89 5.63 28.60 15.02
C THR A 89 5.64 30.05 14.55
N MET A 90 4.71 30.45 13.68
CA MET A 90 4.58 31.85 13.23
C MET A 90 4.24 32.78 14.40
N ILE A 91 3.32 32.38 15.28
CA ILE A 91 2.99 33.15 16.50
C ILE A 91 4.20 33.28 17.41
N ALA A 92 4.92 32.19 17.66
CA ALA A 92 6.12 32.20 18.50
C ALA A 92 7.19 33.15 17.93
N ALA A 93 7.39 33.13 16.61
CA ALA A 93 8.33 34.02 15.93
C ALA A 93 7.92 35.50 16.07
N ILE A 94 6.63 35.82 15.94
CA ILE A 94 6.12 37.18 16.13
C ILE A 94 6.32 37.63 17.59
N ALA A 95 6.00 36.79 18.56
CA ALA A 95 6.16 37.11 19.98
C ALA A 95 7.63 37.36 20.34
N ALA A 96 8.54 36.50 19.86
CA ALA A 96 9.98 36.65 20.06
C ALA A 96 10.51 37.94 19.43
N THR A 97 10.12 38.24 18.19
CA THR A 97 10.50 39.47 17.49
C THR A 97 10.00 40.71 18.23
N THR A 98 8.76 40.66 18.74
CA THR A 98 8.18 41.76 19.53
C THR A 98 8.97 41.99 20.81
N GLY A 99 9.34 40.93 21.54
CA GLY A 99 10.16 41.05 22.75
C GLY A 99 11.54 41.67 22.47
N VAL A 100 12.19 41.26 21.38
CA VAL A 100 13.49 41.83 20.97
C VAL A 100 13.35 43.31 20.59
N LEU A 101 12.31 43.66 19.82
CA LEU A 101 12.04 45.06 19.44
C LEU A 101 11.76 45.95 20.64
N VAL A 102 10.96 45.48 21.60
CA VAL A 102 10.67 46.22 22.84
C VAL A 102 11.95 46.41 23.66
N ASN A 103 12.76 45.36 23.82
CA ASN A 103 14.01 45.45 24.56
C ASN A 103 15.01 46.40 23.87
N ALA A 104 15.12 46.33 22.54
CA ALA A 104 15.95 47.22 21.76
C ALA A 104 15.48 48.68 21.82
N ALA A 105 14.16 48.93 21.79
CA ALA A 105 13.60 50.27 21.92
C ALA A 105 13.86 50.90 23.30
N ILE A 106 13.83 50.10 24.36
CA ILE A 106 14.22 50.53 25.72
C ILE A 106 15.73 50.82 25.77
N ALA A 107 16.56 49.91 25.25
CA ALA A 107 18.02 50.04 25.28
C ALA A 107 18.55 51.22 24.43
N LEU A 108 17.88 51.55 23.32
CA LEU A 108 18.22 52.68 22.45
C LEU A 108 17.69 54.03 22.95
N GLY A 109 17.02 54.07 24.12
CA GLY A 109 16.55 55.32 24.73
C GLY A 109 15.42 56.03 23.97
N TRP A 110 14.74 55.35 23.05
CA TRP A 110 13.66 55.94 22.23
C TRP A 110 12.50 56.48 23.05
N LEU A 111 12.23 55.88 24.22
CA LEU A 111 11.25 56.37 25.19
C LEU A 111 11.56 57.80 25.69
N ASP A 112 12.84 58.16 25.77
CA ASP A 112 13.30 59.49 26.19
C ASP A 112 13.26 60.52 25.04
N TRP A 113 13.24 60.05 23.78
CA TRP A 113 13.01 60.90 22.61
C TRP A 113 11.51 61.17 22.39
N LEU A 114 10.65 60.15 22.53
CA LEU A 114 9.20 60.25 22.36
C LEU A 114 8.55 61.17 23.43
N LYS A 115 9.09 61.16 24.65
CA LYS A 115 8.69 62.05 25.75
C LYS A 115 9.13 63.51 25.55
N ARG A 116 10.16 63.77 24.73
CA ARG A 116 10.62 65.12 24.36
C ARG A 116 9.93 65.68 23.12
N GLY A 117 9.42 64.83 22.23
CA GLY A 117 8.66 65.25 21.04
C GLY A 117 7.19 65.62 21.28
N THR A 118 6.69 65.48 22.52
CA THR A 118 5.32 65.84 22.93
C THR A 118 5.23 67.18 23.66
N HIS A 119 6.29 68.00 23.63
CA HIS A 119 6.36 69.29 24.31
C HIS A 119 6.51 70.46 23.35
#